data_AF-A0A7W8SST7-F1
#
_entry.id   AF-A0A7W8SST7-F1
#
_cell.length_a   1.000
_cell.length_b   1.000
_cell.length_c   1.000
_cell.angle_alpha   90.00
_cell.angle_beta   90.00
_cell.angle_gamma   90.00
#
_symmetry.space_group_name_H-M   'P 1'
#
loop_
_entity.id
_entity.type
_entity.pdbx_description
1 polymer ?
#
loop_
_entity_poly.entity_id
_entity_poly.type
_entity_poly.pdbx_seq_one_letter_code
_entity_poly.pdbx_strand_id
1 'polypeptide(L)'
;MIRSRARSRTTGDTANGKNGQITRGVSVSATEALALQGVLSLDEWVSESLGGRNLFVQMLSGEPAVNEASLAVAQIHLREQIGTVGVCEDMSEFLLRLCGSTGLKLPFCFESNRTHGAPKGKAHISEAARQKFIDDNSLDYELFRDANRIVEAYAKETGSVFSNALDVVRVIQSEIDQLENPHFYNSTYFGIDGSFLSRVHEVIGRFDLAPIDTYLEFAQSRRRPPADLFDDFVDAVRDGVVCSRAVNLSEPQRQVPLEVRVGTRIVATGCSGEPRPDVASTGYPSAYSGFSIPLPNDFPEGFRVTIANSTESLHNAGTWRQGWHCE
;
A
#
# COMPACT_ATOMS: atom_id res chain seq x y z
N MET A 1 -65.59 -21.94 16.71
CA MET A 1 -64.76 -22.54 15.63
C MET A 1 -63.55 -21.63 15.45
N ILE A 2 -62.31 -21.99 15.80
CA ILE A 2 -61.35 -22.82 15.01
C ILE A 2 -61.17 -22.24 13.59
N ARG A 3 -59.98 -21.96 13.00
CA ARG A 3 -58.56 -21.77 13.36
C ARG A 3 -57.83 -21.49 12.03
N SER A 4 -56.73 -20.72 12.05
CA SER A 4 -55.59 -20.77 11.09
C SER A 4 -55.80 -20.23 9.65
N ARG A 5 -54.81 -19.64 8.95
CA ARG A 5 -53.35 -19.55 9.15
C ARG A 5 -52.76 -18.40 8.29
N ALA A 6 -51.68 -17.81 8.81
CA ALA A 6 -50.84 -16.80 8.19
C ALA A 6 -49.86 -17.32 7.13
N ARG A 7 -49.30 -16.38 6.33
CA ARG A 7 -47.87 -16.25 5.92
C ARG A 7 -47.74 -14.86 5.25
N SER A 8 -47.21 -13.84 5.93
CA SER A 8 -45.79 -13.50 6.08
C SER A 8 -45.01 -13.53 4.77
N ARG A 9 -44.75 -12.34 4.22
CA ARG A 9 -43.67 -12.08 3.26
C ARG A 9 -42.77 -11.03 3.91
N THR A 10 -41.73 -11.54 4.56
CA THR A 10 -40.66 -10.77 5.19
C THR A 10 -39.86 -10.01 4.16
N THR A 11 -39.48 -8.81 4.57
CA THR A 11 -38.46 -7.91 4.03
C THR A 11 -37.22 -8.64 3.53
N GLY A 12 -36.88 -8.43 2.26
CA GLY A 12 -35.58 -8.83 1.71
C GLY A 12 -34.63 -7.65 1.86
N ASP A 13 -33.70 -7.76 2.80
CA ASP A 13 -32.59 -6.83 2.98
C ASP A 13 -31.78 -6.71 1.68
N THR A 14 -31.78 -5.51 1.10
CA THR A 14 -30.86 -5.15 0.03
C THR A 14 -29.48 -4.92 0.63
N ALA A 15 -28.68 -5.98 0.71
CA ALA A 15 -27.27 -5.90 1.04
C ALA A 15 -26.50 -5.18 -0.09
N ASN A 16 -26.44 -3.85 -0.02
CA ASN A 16 -25.67 -3.02 -0.93
C ASN A 16 -24.26 -2.78 -0.38
N GLY A 17 -23.38 -3.72 -0.69
CA GLY A 17 -21.93 -3.64 -0.51
C GLY A 17 -21.27 -4.80 -1.27
N LYS A 18 -19.98 -4.69 -1.66
CA LYS A 18 -19.22 -5.76 -2.34
C LYS A 18 -19.41 -7.13 -1.66
N ASN A 19 -19.62 -7.13 -0.34
CA ASN A 19 -19.80 -8.32 0.49
C ASN A 19 -21.10 -9.11 0.21
N GLY A 20 -22.17 -8.46 -0.27
CA GLY A 20 -23.40 -9.16 -0.72
C GLY A 20 -23.28 -9.78 -2.11
N GLN A 21 -22.26 -9.36 -2.89
CA GLN A 21 -21.95 -9.92 -4.22
C GLN A 21 -20.91 -11.04 -4.16
N ILE A 22 -20.06 -11.10 -3.12
CA ILE A 22 -19.14 -12.24 -2.87
C ILE A 22 -19.94 -13.53 -2.63
N THR A 23 -21.09 -13.46 -1.94
CA THR A 23 -22.01 -14.61 -1.79
C THR A 23 -22.66 -15.05 -3.10
N ARG A 24 -22.56 -14.25 -4.18
CA ARG A 24 -23.01 -14.58 -5.54
C ARG A 24 -21.86 -14.96 -6.49
N GLY A 25 -20.64 -15.14 -5.99
CA GLY A 25 -19.49 -15.54 -6.79
C GLY A 25 -18.87 -14.43 -7.64
N VAL A 26 -19.18 -13.16 -7.34
CA VAL A 26 -18.46 -12.02 -7.93
C VAL A 26 -17.15 -11.86 -7.17
N SER A 27 -16.06 -12.14 -7.87
CA SER A 27 -14.69 -12.20 -7.37
C SER A 27 -13.81 -11.21 -8.13
N VAL A 28 -12.69 -10.80 -7.53
CA VAL A 28 -11.74 -9.87 -8.15
C VAL A 28 -10.91 -10.58 -9.24
N SER A 29 -10.79 -11.91 -9.16
CA SER A 29 -10.19 -12.73 -10.22
C SER A 29 -11.02 -13.97 -10.57
N ALA A 30 -10.86 -14.47 -11.79
CA ALA A 30 -11.53 -15.70 -12.24
C ALA A 30 -11.14 -16.91 -11.35
N THR A 31 -9.88 -16.98 -10.93
CA THR A 31 -9.38 -18.09 -10.12
C THR A 31 -9.92 -18.08 -8.69
N GLU A 32 -10.02 -16.90 -8.07
CA GLU A 32 -10.69 -16.74 -6.78
C GLU A 32 -12.20 -17.06 -6.90
N ALA A 33 -12.83 -16.76 -8.05
CA ALA A 33 -14.23 -17.16 -8.28
C ALA A 33 -14.40 -18.68 -8.27
N LEU A 34 -13.47 -19.42 -8.89
CA LEU A 34 -13.47 -20.89 -8.91
C LEU A 34 -13.25 -21.48 -7.51
N ALA A 35 -12.37 -20.87 -6.71
CA ALA A 35 -12.18 -21.25 -5.30
C ALA A 35 -13.46 -21.02 -4.48
N LEU A 36 -14.09 -19.85 -4.63
CA LEU A 36 -15.33 -19.51 -3.93
C LEU A 36 -16.52 -20.40 -4.34
N GLN A 37 -16.53 -20.87 -5.60
CA GLN A 37 -17.53 -21.82 -6.10
C GLN A 37 -17.25 -23.27 -5.65
N GLY A 38 -16.12 -23.54 -4.98
CA GLY A 38 -15.71 -24.88 -4.56
C GLY A 38 -15.28 -25.78 -5.72
N VAL A 39 -15.02 -25.22 -6.90
CA VAL A 39 -14.49 -25.93 -8.07
C VAL A 39 -13.00 -26.20 -7.89
N LEU A 40 -12.31 -25.22 -7.31
CA LEU A 40 -10.90 -25.31 -6.93
C LEU A 40 -10.80 -25.53 -5.42
N SER A 41 -9.97 -26.49 -5.01
CA SER A 41 -9.73 -26.70 -3.58
C SER A 41 -8.85 -25.60 -2.98
N LEU A 42 -8.97 -25.33 -1.68
CA LEU A 42 -8.07 -24.38 -1.01
C LEU A 42 -6.61 -24.87 -1.05
N ASP A 43 -6.39 -26.19 -0.96
CA ASP A 43 -5.07 -26.80 -1.02
C ASP A 43 -4.39 -26.51 -2.37
N GLU A 44 -5.12 -26.71 -3.47
CA GLU A 44 -4.67 -26.43 -4.84
C GLU A 44 -4.47 -24.94 -5.09
N TRP A 45 -5.37 -24.08 -4.59
CA TRP A 45 -5.22 -22.63 -4.70
C TRP A 45 -3.94 -22.13 -4.02
N VAL A 46 -3.64 -22.68 -2.83
CA VAL A 46 -2.44 -22.35 -2.05
C VAL A 46 -1.19 -22.96 -2.67
N SER A 47 -1.19 -24.26 -3.00
CA SER A 47 0.01 -24.95 -3.51
C SER A 47 0.50 -24.36 -4.83
N GLU A 48 -0.41 -23.93 -5.69
CA GLU A 48 -0.07 -23.32 -6.97
C GLU A 48 0.15 -21.81 -6.90
N SER A 49 -0.02 -21.20 -5.71
CA SER A 49 0.08 -19.76 -5.49
C SER A 49 -0.77 -18.95 -6.46
N LEU A 50 -2.03 -19.35 -6.66
CA LEU A 50 -2.89 -18.78 -7.69
C LEU A 50 -3.35 -17.34 -7.39
N GLY A 51 -3.12 -16.86 -6.17
CA GLY A 51 -3.26 -15.45 -5.81
C GLY A 51 -2.11 -14.55 -6.26
N GLY A 52 -1.06 -15.12 -6.87
CA GLY A 52 0.18 -14.44 -7.23
C GLY A 52 1.38 -15.01 -6.47
N ARG A 53 2.58 -14.76 -7.01
CA ARG A 53 3.85 -15.17 -6.41
C ARG A 53 4.72 -13.95 -6.14
N ASN A 54 5.27 -13.86 -4.93
CA ASN A 54 6.13 -12.76 -4.50
C ASN A 54 5.52 -11.37 -4.82
N LEU A 55 4.21 -11.25 -4.55
CA LEU A 55 3.41 -10.09 -4.96
C LEU A 55 3.89 -8.82 -4.26
N PHE A 56 4.28 -8.88 -2.99
CA PHE A 56 4.73 -7.69 -2.27
C PHE A 56 6.08 -7.20 -2.78
N VAL A 57 7.01 -8.12 -3.08
CA VAL A 57 8.27 -7.77 -3.75
C VAL A 57 8.00 -7.14 -5.11
N GLN A 58 7.12 -7.72 -5.92
CA GLN A 58 6.73 -7.13 -7.21
C GLN A 58 6.16 -5.72 -7.05
N MET A 59 5.17 -5.54 -6.17
CA MET A 59 4.52 -4.25 -5.93
C MET A 59 5.47 -3.19 -5.39
N LEU A 60 6.35 -3.56 -4.46
CA LEU A 60 7.24 -2.60 -3.81
C LEU A 60 8.48 -2.30 -4.64
N SER A 61 8.96 -3.23 -5.47
CA SER A 61 10.05 -2.95 -6.40
C SER A 61 9.60 -2.20 -7.64
N GLY A 62 8.37 -2.42 -8.10
CA GLY A 62 7.88 -1.95 -9.40
C GLY A 62 8.45 -2.74 -10.59
N GLU A 63 9.25 -3.79 -10.35
CA GLU A 63 9.90 -4.55 -11.41
C GLU A 63 8.96 -5.61 -12.01
N PRO A 64 8.92 -5.78 -13.34
CA PRO A 64 8.05 -6.75 -13.99
C PRO A 64 8.47 -8.20 -13.70
N ALA A 65 9.77 -8.44 -13.48
CA ALA A 65 10.34 -9.75 -13.18
C ALA A 65 10.83 -9.79 -11.73
N VAL A 66 10.33 -10.77 -10.96
CA VAL A 66 10.65 -10.91 -9.54
C VAL A 66 11.85 -11.85 -9.33
N ASN A 67 12.91 -11.33 -8.72
CA ASN A 67 14.17 -12.00 -8.38
C ASN A 67 14.87 -11.32 -7.18
N GLU A 68 16.10 -11.72 -6.87
CA GLU A 68 16.88 -11.18 -5.75
C GLU A 68 17.20 -9.68 -5.91
N ALA A 69 17.37 -9.20 -7.15
CA ALA A 69 17.60 -7.78 -7.40
C ALA A 69 16.33 -6.96 -7.13
N SER A 70 15.15 -7.45 -7.53
CA SER A 70 13.88 -6.77 -7.18
C SER A 70 13.62 -6.82 -5.67
N LEU A 71 14.00 -7.89 -4.97
CA LEU A 71 13.92 -7.92 -3.50
C LEU A 71 14.80 -6.83 -2.87
N ALA A 72 16.03 -6.65 -3.35
CA ALA A 72 16.91 -5.60 -2.85
C ALA A 72 16.31 -4.20 -3.05
N VAL A 73 15.69 -3.93 -4.20
CA VAL A 73 14.97 -2.68 -4.47
C VAL A 73 13.77 -2.51 -3.52
N ALA A 74 12.94 -3.54 -3.38
CA ALA A 74 11.79 -3.52 -2.48
C ALA A 74 12.20 -3.25 -1.02
N GLN A 75 13.31 -3.83 -0.56
CA GLN A 75 13.87 -3.58 0.77
C GLN A 75 14.36 -2.13 0.95
N ILE A 76 14.96 -1.53 -0.07
CA ILE A 76 15.36 -0.11 -0.05
C ILE A 76 14.11 0.76 0.05
N HIS A 77 13.11 0.56 -0.81
CA HIS A 77 11.86 1.33 -0.78
C HIS A 77 11.14 1.20 0.57
N LEU A 78 11.10 -0.01 1.14
CA LEU A 78 10.53 -0.26 2.46
C LEU A 78 11.21 0.53 3.59
N ARG A 79 12.54 0.71 3.53
CA ARG A 79 13.31 1.39 4.57
C ARG A 79 13.39 2.91 4.38
N GLU A 80 13.41 3.37 3.13
CA GLU A 80 13.80 4.74 2.81
C GLU A 80 12.62 5.59 2.29
N GLN A 81 11.62 4.97 1.66
CA GLN A 81 10.53 5.69 0.99
C GLN A 81 9.19 5.54 1.70
N ILE A 82 8.94 4.39 2.33
CA ILE A 82 7.71 4.16 3.08
C ILE A 82 7.83 4.79 4.47
N GLY A 83 7.04 5.85 4.71
CA GLY A 83 7.09 6.61 5.96
C GLY A 83 6.65 5.83 7.21
N THR A 84 5.81 4.81 7.08
CA THR A 84 5.41 3.93 8.20
C THR A 84 5.11 2.53 7.68
N VAL A 85 5.87 1.54 8.17
CA VAL A 85 5.74 0.13 7.78
C VAL A 85 5.07 -0.64 8.91
N GLY A 86 3.97 -1.36 8.64
CA GLY A 86 3.29 -2.20 9.63
C GLY A 86 2.96 -3.58 9.09
N VAL A 87 2.55 -4.46 9.99
CA VAL A 87 2.02 -5.79 9.68
C VAL A 87 0.57 -5.88 10.15
N CYS A 88 -0.28 -6.58 9.39
CA CYS A 88 -1.71 -6.66 9.69
C CYS A 88 -2.03 -7.32 11.03
N GLU A 89 -1.08 -8.08 11.59
CA GLU A 89 -1.21 -8.77 12.89
C GLU A 89 -1.30 -7.78 14.07
N ASP A 90 -0.83 -6.54 13.90
CA ASP A 90 -0.87 -5.51 14.95
C ASP A 90 -1.22 -4.12 14.38
N MET A 91 -2.51 -3.95 14.04
CA MET A 91 -3.01 -2.68 13.52
C MET A 91 -2.93 -1.53 14.52
N SER A 92 -3.03 -1.79 15.83
CA SER A 92 -2.91 -0.76 16.87
C SER A 92 -1.51 -0.14 16.88
N GLU A 93 -0.51 -1.00 16.79
CA GLU A 93 0.91 -0.62 16.71
C GLU A 93 1.20 0.21 15.44
N PHE A 94 0.70 -0.25 14.29
CA PHE A 94 0.83 0.47 13.04
C PHE A 94 0.16 1.86 13.08
N LEU A 95 -1.10 1.94 13.53
CA LEU A 95 -1.86 3.20 13.56
C LEU A 95 -1.25 4.22 14.53
N LEU A 96 -0.69 3.76 15.65
CA LEU A 96 0.03 4.63 16.58
C LEU A 96 1.26 5.26 15.92
N ARG A 97 2.08 4.46 15.22
CA ARG A 97 3.22 4.99 14.46
C ARG A 97 2.81 5.89 13.30
N LEU A 98 1.73 5.54 12.60
CA LEU A 98 1.19 6.36 11.52
C LEU A 98 0.74 7.73 12.04
N CYS A 99 0.08 7.79 13.20
CA CYS A 99 -0.28 9.06 13.84
C CYS A 99 0.97 9.89 14.17
N GLY A 100 2.01 9.25 14.73
CA GLY A 100 3.28 9.90 15.02
C GLY A 100 3.98 10.49 13.77
N SER A 101 3.92 9.81 12.63
CA SER A 101 4.58 10.23 11.39
C SER A 101 3.77 11.25 10.57
N THR A 102 2.44 11.25 10.69
CA THR A 102 1.54 12.09 9.87
C THR A 102 0.98 13.31 10.61
N GLY A 103 0.96 13.30 11.94
CA GLY A 103 0.30 14.33 12.75
C GLY A 103 -1.18 14.06 13.02
N LEU A 104 -1.71 12.91 12.60
CA LEU A 104 -2.99 12.42 13.09
C LEU A 104 -2.92 12.15 14.61
N LYS A 105 -4.07 12.23 15.29
CA LYS A 105 -4.11 12.20 16.77
C LYS A 105 -4.69 10.93 17.37
N LEU A 106 -5.54 10.21 16.64
CA LEU A 106 -6.32 9.10 17.17
C LEU A 106 -5.96 7.81 16.43
N PRO A 107 -5.16 6.92 17.03
CA PRO A 107 -4.67 5.70 16.39
C PRO A 107 -5.65 4.54 16.52
N PHE A 108 -6.94 4.79 16.23
CA PHE A 108 -8.01 3.81 16.39
C PHE A 108 -8.64 3.47 15.06
N CYS A 109 -9.08 2.23 14.92
CA CYS A 109 -9.85 1.77 13.78
C CYS A 109 -11.11 1.03 14.23
N PHE A 110 -12.00 0.77 13.29
CA PHE A 110 -13.10 -0.18 13.48
C PHE A 110 -13.35 -0.86 12.15
N GLU A 111 -13.60 -2.17 12.19
CA GLU A 111 -13.84 -2.95 10.99
C GLU A 111 -15.20 -2.61 10.39
N SER A 112 -15.22 -2.11 9.15
CA SER A 112 -16.45 -1.99 8.35
C SER A 112 -16.69 -3.21 7.46
N ASN A 113 -15.69 -4.09 7.34
CA ASN A 113 -15.72 -5.27 6.47
C ASN A 113 -15.29 -6.51 7.25
N ARG A 114 -16.11 -7.56 7.19
CA ARG A 114 -15.72 -8.88 7.67
C ARG A 114 -14.91 -9.59 6.57
N THR A 115 -13.60 -9.43 6.56
CA THR A 115 -12.70 -10.35 5.83
C THR A 115 -12.53 -11.67 6.57
N HIS A 116 -12.84 -11.69 7.87
CA HIS A 116 -13.09 -12.92 8.62
C HIS A 116 -14.38 -13.57 8.14
N GLY A 117 -14.27 -14.42 7.12
CA GLY A 117 -15.26 -15.46 6.90
C GLY A 117 -15.55 -16.13 8.23
N ALA A 118 -16.83 -16.34 8.56
CA ALA A 118 -17.20 -17.14 9.73
C ALA A 118 -16.35 -18.41 9.74
N PRO A 119 -15.89 -18.93 10.90
CA PRO A 119 -15.10 -20.15 10.98
C PRO A 119 -15.98 -21.33 10.54
N LYS A 120 -16.20 -21.47 9.24
CA LYS A 120 -16.70 -22.67 8.60
C LYS A 120 -15.51 -23.59 8.62
N GLY A 121 -15.49 -24.44 9.65
CA GLY A 121 -14.51 -25.46 10.01
C GLY A 121 -13.16 -25.36 9.31
N LYS A 122 -12.10 -25.00 10.06
CA LYS A 122 -10.68 -24.97 9.63
C LYS A 122 -10.49 -25.74 8.32
N ALA A 123 -10.58 -25.05 7.18
CA ALA A 123 -10.24 -25.67 5.92
C ALA A 123 -8.79 -26.09 6.07
N HIS A 124 -8.56 -27.40 6.15
CA HIS A 124 -7.25 -27.94 6.47
C HIS A 124 -6.39 -27.81 5.22
N ILE A 125 -5.48 -26.85 5.23
CA ILE A 125 -4.40 -26.75 4.24
C ILE A 125 -3.37 -27.81 4.63
N SER A 126 -2.97 -28.65 3.68
CA SER A 126 -1.93 -29.64 3.88
C SER A 126 -0.58 -28.96 4.12
N GLU A 127 0.30 -29.62 4.90
CA GLU A 127 1.64 -29.09 5.11
C GLU A 127 2.45 -29.01 3.80
N ALA A 128 2.17 -29.92 2.86
CA ALA A 128 2.80 -29.90 1.53
C ALA A 128 2.39 -28.65 0.73
N ALA A 129 1.11 -28.31 0.70
CA ALA A 129 0.63 -27.09 0.05
C ALA A 129 1.20 -25.84 0.72
N ARG A 130 1.22 -25.81 2.05
CA ARG A 130 1.82 -24.72 2.83
C ARG A 130 3.31 -24.54 2.52
N GLN A 131 4.09 -25.61 2.55
CA GLN A 131 5.53 -25.53 2.26
C GLN A 131 5.78 -25.08 0.83
N LYS A 132 5.05 -25.63 -0.15
CA LYS A 132 5.15 -25.18 -1.53
C LYS A 132 4.82 -23.70 -1.70
N PHE A 133 3.78 -23.21 -1.04
CA PHE A 133 3.44 -21.79 -1.04
C PHE A 133 4.55 -20.92 -0.45
N ILE A 134 5.19 -21.36 0.65
CA ILE A 134 6.35 -20.68 1.23
C ILE A 134 7.51 -20.64 0.25
N ASP A 135 7.81 -21.75 -0.43
CA ASP A 135 8.92 -21.84 -1.38
C ASP A 135 8.67 -20.92 -2.60
N ASP A 136 7.47 -20.97 -3.17
CA ASP A 136 7.03 -20.14 -4.30
C ASP A 136 7.05 -18.64 -3.95
N ASN A 137 6.85 -18.28 -2.67
CA ASN A 137 6.77 -16.90 -2.16
C ASN A 137 7.96 -16.53 -1.25
N SER A 138 9.09 -17.22 -1.39
CA SER A 138 10.22 -17.09 -0.47
C SER A 138 10.79 -15.67 -0.36
N LEU A 139 10.71 -14.86 -1.42
CA LEU A 139 11.17 -13.46 -1.40
C LEU A 139 10.21 -12.55 -0.61
N ASP A 140 8.89 -12.77 -0.72
CA ASP A 140 7.91 -12.08 0.13
C ASP A 140 8.10 -12.41 1.61
N TYR A 141 8.41 -13.68 1.95
CA TYR A 141 8.74 -14.05 3.33
C TYR A 141 10.02 -13.38 3.81
N GLU A 142 11.01 -13.17 2.94
CA GLU A 142 12.20 -12.41 3.30
C GLU A 142 11.89 -10.94 3.54
N LEU A 143 11.11 -10.31 2.66
CA LEU A 143 10.66 -8.93 2.81
C LEU A 143 9.82 -8.74 4.08
N PHE A 144 8.95 -9.70 4.42
CA PHE A 144 8.15 -9.71 5.64
C PHE A 144 9.03 -9.78 6.90
N ARG A 145 10.12 -10.57 6.88
CA ARG A 145 11.10 -10.57 7.99
C ARG A 145 11.76 -9.21 8.16
N ASP A 146 12.09 -8.54 7.06
CA ASP A 146 12.64 -7.18 7.10
C ASP A 146 11.64 -6.16 7.65
N ALA A 147 10.37 -6.23 7.24
CA ALA A 147 9.30 -5.41 7.80
C ALA A 147 9.21 -5.58 9.32
N ASN A 148 9.19 -6.82 9.82
CA ASN A 148 9.16 -7.08 11.27
C ASN A 148 10.39 -6.53 11.99
N ARG A 149 11.60 -6.68 11.42
CA ARG A 149 12.82 -6.09 12.01
C ARG A 149 12.72 -4.57 12.12
N ILE A 150 12.12 -3.89 11.14
CA ILE A 150 11.89 -2.43 11.19
C ILE A 150 10.97 -2.08 12.36
N VAL A 151 9.86 -2.82 12.52
CA VAL A 151 8.90 -2.62 13.62
C VAL A 151 9.56 -2.85 14.98
N GLU A 152 10.26 -3.97 15.14
CA GLU A 152 10.96 -4.32 16.38
C GLU A 152 12.06 -3.31 16.73
N ALA A 153 12.84 -2.87 15.74
CA ALA A 153 13.88 -1.87 15.93
C ALA A 153 13.30 -0.53 16.40
N TYR A 154 12.18 -0.11 15.80
CA TYR A 154 11.47 1.10 16.21
C TYR A 154 11.00 1.01 17.66
N ALA A 155 10.33 -0.09 18.02
CA ALA A 155 9.85 -0.29 19.39
C ALA A 155 11.00 -0.28 20.41
N LYS A 156 12.15 -0.87 20.06
CA LYS A 156 13.35 -0.87 20.90
C LYS A 156 13.99 0.52 21.03
N GLU A 157 14.06 1.29 19.95
CA GLU A 157 14.64 2.63 19.93
C GLU A 157 13.80 3.63 20.74
N THR A 158 12.48 3.55 20.61
CA THR A 158 11.53 4.47 21.25
C THR A 158 11.23 4.09 22.71
N GLY A 159 11.41 2.81 23.07
CA GLY A 159 11.39 2.33 24.44
C GLY A 159 10.05 2.57 25.14
N SER A 160 10.11 2.97 26.40
CA SER A 160 8.93 3.06 27.27
C SER A 160 7.91 4.10 26.81
N VAL A 161 8.33 5.16 26.12
CA VAL A 161 7.42 6.19 25.60
C VAL A 161 6.43 5.55 24.61
N PHE A 162 6.93 4.68 23.73
CA PHE A 162 6.10 3.96 22.78
C PHE A 162 5.29 2.84 23.44
N SER A 163 5.91 1.99 24.26
CA SER A 163 5.19 0.86 24.87
C SER A 163 4.04 1.33 25.77
N ASN A 164 4.23 2.40 26.55
CA ASN A 164 3.18 2.96 27.41
C ASN A 164 2.00 3.49 26.58
N ALA A 165 2.27 4.16 25.46
CA ALA A 165 1.23 4.63 24.56
C ALA A 165 0.50 3.45 23.90
N LEU A 166 1.25 2.45 23.42
CA LEU A 166 0.68 1.27 22.76
C LEU A 166 -0.21 0.45 23.68
N ASP A 167 0.16 0.30 24.96
CA ASP A 167 -0.66 -0.39 25.95
C ASP A 167 -2.03 0.32 26.14
N VAL A 168 -2.03 1.66 26.23
CA VAL A 168 -3.27 2.43 26.29
C VAL A 168 -4.09 2.29 25.01
N VAL A 169 -3.45 2.37 23.84
CA VAL A 169 -4.14 2.20 22.54
C VAL A 169 -4.82 0.84 22.48
N ARG A 170 -4.14 -0.25 22.85
CA ARG A 170 -4.69 -1.61 22.81
C ARG A 170 -5.88 -1.77 23.75
N VAL A 171 -5.83 -1.19 24.95
CA VAL A 171 -6.97 -1.21 25.88
C VAL A 171 -8.17 -0.46 25.30
N ILE A 172 -7.96 0.75 24.79
CA ILE A 172 -9.05 1.55 24.20
C ILE A 172 -9.61 0.88 22.95
N GLN A 173 -8.76 0.35 22.07
CA GLN A 173 -9.17 -0.38 20.87
C GLN A 173 -10.03 -1.59 21.24
N SER A 174 -9.63 -2.35 22.27
CA SER A 174 -10.43 -3.48 22.75
C SER A 174 -11.83 -3.07 23.24
N GLU A 175 -12.00 -1.88 23.82
CA GLU A 175 -13.31 -1.35 24.22
C GLU A 175 -14.13 -0.86 23.02
N ILE A 176 -13.47 -0.25 22.03
CA ILE A 176 -14.11 0.14 20.76
C ILE A 176 -14.63 -1.10 20.04
N ASP A 177 -13.86 -2.19 20.03
CA ASP A 177 -14.23 -3.46 19.38
C ASP A 177 -15.45 -4.14 20.04
N GLN A 178 -15.82 -3.77 21.27
CA GLN A 178 -17.06 -4.22 21.92
C GLN A 178 -18.29 -3.40 21.50
N LEU A 179 -18.11 -2.27 20.82
CA LEU A 179 -19.24 -1.48 20.33
C LEU A 179 -19.92 -2.21 19.17
N GLU A 180 -21.25 -2.31 19.24
CA GLU A 180 -22.04 -2.71 18.08
C GLU A 180 -21.83 -1.69 16.95
N ASN A 181 -21.20 -2.14 15.86
CA ASN A 181 -20.93 -1.33 14.68
C ASN A 181 -22.09 -1.44 13.68
N PRO A 182 -22.95 -0.41 13.52
CA PRO A 182 -24.07 -0.44 12.58
C PRO A 182 -23.63 -0.33 11.11
N HIS A 183 -22.35 -0.01 10.85
CA HIS A 183 -21.77 0.11 9.51
C HIS A 183 -21.11 -1.17 9.02
N PHE A 184 -21.35 -2.28 9.72
CA PHE A 184 -20.89 -3.58 9.29
C PHE A 184 -21.47 -3.92 7.90
N TYR A 185 -20.61 -4.18 6.92
CA TYR A 185 -20.94 -4.39 5.49
C TYR A 185 -21.44 -3.16 4.72
N ASN A 186 -21.44 -1.96 5.29
CA ASN A 186 -21.77 -0.76 4.54
C ASN A 186 -20.61 -0.37 3.61
N SER A 187 -20.95 0.01 2.37
CA SER A 187 -20.00 0.67 1.48
C SER A 187 -19.49 1.95 2.14
N THR A 188 -18.18 2.18 2.13
CA THR A 188 -17.54 3.44 2.57
C THR A 188 -18.12 4.67 1.87
N TYR A 189 -18.80 4.48 0.74
CA TYR A 189 -19.53 5.51 0.02
C TYR A 189 -20.65 6.19 0.83
N PHE A 190 -21.29 5.45 1.76
CA PHE A 190 -22.40 5.99 2.56
C PHE A 190 -21.95 6.71 3.84
N GLY A 191 -20.64 6.74 4.13
CA GLY A 191 -20.08 7.35 5.33
C GLY A 191 -20.40 6.57 6.61
N ILE A 192 -19.90 7.09 7.73
CA ILE A 192 -20.14 6.58 9.08
C ILE A 192 -21.10 7.55 9.77
N ASP A 193 -22.09 7.03 10.48
CA ASP A 193 -23.11 7.81 11.15
C ASP A 193 -22.51 8.52 12.38
N GLY A 194 -22.95 9.76 12.60
CA GLY A 194 -22.44 10.59 13.69
C GLY A 194 -22.74 10.05 15.10
N SER A 195 -23.79 9.23 15.26
CA SER A 195 -24.16 8.64 16.55
C SER A 195 -23.20 7.52 16.94
N PHE A 196 -22.78 6.68 15.98
CA PHE A 196 -21.74 5.69 16.20
C PHE A 196 -20.40 6.34 16.51
N LEU A 197 -19.98 7.36 15.73
CA LEU A 197 -18.75 8.11 16.03
C LEU A 197 -18.80 8.76 17.43
N SER A 198 -19.96 9.27 17.84
CA SER A 198 -20.13 9.83 19.19
C SER A 198 -19.90 8.78 20.29
N ARG A 199 -20.37 7.54 20.09
CA ARG A 199 -20.10 6.43 21.03
C ARG A 199 -18.62 6.06 21.08
N VAL A 200 -17.95 6.02 19.92
CA VAL A 200 -16.50 5.81 19.86
C VAL A 200 -15.75 6.90 20.62
N HIS A 201 -16.12 8.17 20.41
CA HIS A 201 -15.56 9.30 21.15
C HIS A 201 -15.82 9.21 22.65
N GLU A 202 -17.01 8.76 23.07
CA GLU A 202 -17.34 8.55 24.48
C GLU A 202 -16.43 7.47 25.11
N VAL A 203 -16.19 6.35 24.40
CA VAL A 203 -15.27 5.31 24.86
C VAL A 203 -13.87 5.88 25.04
N ILE A 204 -13.33 6.56 24.02
CA ILE A 204 -11.99 7.17 24.07
C ILE A 204 -11.90 8.16 25.25
N GLY A 205 -12.92 8.99 25.44
CA GLY A 205 -12.96 10.02 26.49
C GLY A 205 -13.00 9.49 27.93
N ARG A 206 -13.15 8.18 28.15
CA ARG A 206 -13.06 7.56 29.49
C ARG A 206 -11.63 7.31 29.95
N PHE A 207 -10.66 7.40 29.05
CA PHE A 207 -9.27 7.06 29.31
C PHE A 207 -8.39 8.31 29.40
N ASP A 208 -7.29 8.18 30.15
CA ASP A 208 -6.21 9.16 30.13
C ASP A 208 -5.39 8.97 28.84
N LEU A 209 -5.44 9.98 27.96
CA LEU A 209 -4.74 9.97 26.68
C LEU A 209 -3.31 10.53 26.79
N ALA A 210 -2.88 10.99 27.97
CA ALA A 210 -1.55 11.59 28.15
C ALA A 210 -0.39 10.70 27.65
N PRO A 211 -0.40 9.35 27.80
CA PRO A 211 0.64 8.50 27.22
C PRO A 211 0.67 8.55 25.69
N ILE A 212 -0.49 8.58 25.04
CA ILE A 212 -0.59 8.70 23.57
C ILE A 212 -0.06 10.07 23.14
N ASP A 213 -0.52 11.15 23.77
CA ASP A 213 -0.08 12.51 23.44
C ASP A 213 1.44 12.67 23.62
N THR A 214 1.99 12.16 24.73
CA THR A 214 3.44 12.16 25.00
C THR A 214 4.22 11.47 23.88
N TYR A 215 3.74 10.31 23.42
CA TYR A 215 4.37 9.61 22.31
C TYR A 215 4.25 10.39 20.99
N LEU A 216 3.09 10.98 20.69
CA LEU A 216 2.89 11.74 19.46
C LEU A 216 3.82 12.97 19.41
N GLU A 217 3.96 13.70 20.52
CA GLU A 217 4.92 14.81 20.65
C GLU A 217 6.36 14.33 20.46
N PHE A 218 6.73 13.23 21.10
CA PHE A 218 8.04 12.61 20.95
C PHE A 218 8.32 12.24 19.48
N ALA A 219 7.39 11.55 18.82
CA ALA A 219 7.53 11.11 17.43
C ALA A 219 7.61 12.30 16.47
N GLN A 220 6.78 13.33 16.66
CA GLN A 220 6.81 14.54 15.84
C GLN A 220 8.12 15.31 15.98
N SER A 221 8.71 15.37 17.19
CA SER A 221 10.01 16.02 17.42
C SER A 221 11.18 15.35 16.68
N ARG A 222 11.02 14.07 16.33
CA ARG A 222 12.01 13.23 15.63
C ARG A 222 11.62 12.95 14.18
N ARG A 223 10.57 13.61 13.68
CA ARG A 223 10.06 13.37 12.35
C ARG A 223 11.16 13.62 11.33
N ARG A 224 11.48 12.58 10.56
CA ARG A 224 12.34 12.73 9.39
C ARG A 224 11.59 13.55 8.33
N PRO A 225 12.29 14.37 7.54
CA PRO A 225 11.70 14.93 6.33
C PRO A 225 11.04 13.80 5.52
N PRO A 226 9.86 14.03 4.92
CA PRO A 226 9.28 13.06 4.01
C PRO A 226 10.32 12.68 2.96
N ALA A 227 10.36 11.40 2.58
CA ALA A 227 11.11 11.02 1.39
C ALA A 227 10.58 11.83 0.19
N ASP A 228 11.47 12.15 -0.75
CA ASP A 228 11.05 12.72 -2.01
C ASP A 228 10.15 11.70 -2.71
N LEU A 229 8.91 12.08 -2.99
CA LEU A 229 7.97 11.26 -3.74
C LEU A 229 7.92 11.80 -5.15
N PHE A 230 8.33 11.01 -6.13
CA PHE A 230 8.35 11.45 -7.51
C PHE A 230 7.14 10.91 -8.29
N ASP A 231 6.58 11.76 -9.14
CA ASP A 231 5.68 11.34 -10.21
C ASP A 231 6.28 11.78 -11.54
N ASP A 232 6.40 10.82 -12.45
CA ASP A 232 7.16 10.94 -13.66
C ASP A 232 6.56 10.10 -14.78
N PHE A 233 6.92 10.42 -16.02
CA PHE A 233 6.50 9.64 -17.18
C PHE A 233 7.32 10.00 -18.40
N VAL A 234 7.93 9.01 -19.07
CA VAL A 234 8.61 9.24 -20.35
C VAL A 234 7.60 9.34 -21.48
N ASP A 235 7.47 10.55 -22.07
CA ASP A 235 6.51 10.81 -23.15
C ASP A 235 7.01 10.26 -24.49
N ALA A 236 8.25 10.59 -24.85
CA ALA A 236 8.84 10.17 -26.12
C ALA A 236 10.37 10.29 -26.15
N VAL A 237 10.97 9.56 -27.08
CA VAL A 237 12.37 9.71 -27.48
C VAL A 237 12.39 10.02 -28.97
N ARG A 238 12.82 11.23 -29.36
CA ARG A 238 12.80 11.70 -30.76
C ARG A 238 14.09 12.42 -31.09
N ASP A 239 14.67 12.11 -32.24
CA ASP A 239 15.88 12.78 -32.76
C ASP A 239 17.05 12.84 -31.76
N GLY A 240 17.21 11.78 -30.96
CA GLY A 240 18.24 11.73 -29.92
C GLY A 240 17.96 12.58 -28.69
N VAL A 241 16.72 13.01 -28.45
CA VAL A 241 16.31 13.74 -27.25
C VAL A 241 15.21 12.97 -26.53
N VAL A 242 15.36 12.83 -25.21
CA VAL A 242 14.32 12.31 -24.32
C VAL A 242 13.48 13.48 -23.83
N CYS A 243 12.18 13.49 -24.13
CA CYS A 243 11.24 14.51 -23.68
C CYS A 243 10.21 13.88 -22.74
N SER A 244 9.97 14.50 -21.58
CA SER A 244 9.20 13.87 -20.52
C SER A 244 8.82 14.84 -19.40
N ARG A 245 8.19 14.33 -18.33
CA ARG A 245 7.91 15.02 -17.08
C ARG A 245 8.48 14.27 -15.88
N ALA A 246 8.92 15.00 -14.87
CA ALA A 246 9.21 14.51 -13.54
C ALA A 246 8.89 15.61 -12.50
N VAL A 247 8.20 15.24 -11.43
CA VAL A 247 7.77 16.15 -10.36
C VAL A 247 8.11 15.52 -9.01
N ASN A 248 8.73 16.29 -8.12
CA ASN A 248 8.81 15.93 -6.71
C ASN A 248 7.52 16.38 -6.01
N LEU A 249 6.63 15.46 -5.67
CA LEU A 249 5.37 15.74 -4.97
C LEU A 249 5.59 16.23 -3.53
N SER A 250 6.72 15.88 -2.91
CA SER A 250 7.09 16.35 -1.57
C SER A 250 7.57 17.81 -1.61
N GLU A 251 8.29 18.20 -2.66
CA GLU A 251 8.77 19.57 -2.91
C GLU A 251 8.50 20.03 -4.35
N PRO A 252 7.24 20.35 -4.72
CA PRO A 252 6.87 20.55 -6.14
C PRO A 252 7.51 21.74 -6.85
N GLN A 253 8.18 22.62 -6.11
CA GLN A 253 8.93 23.75 -6.65
C GLN A 253 10.39 23.39 -6.98
N ARG A 254 10.86 22.25 -6.50
CA ARG A 254 12.24 21.80 -6.68
C ARG A 254 12.38 21.04 -8.00
N GLN A 255 13.42 21.39 -8.75
CA GLN A 255 13.79 20.66 -9.97
C GLN A 255 14.26 19.25 -9.61
N VAL A 256 13.83 18.27 -10.41
CA VAL A 256 14.22 16.87 -10.26
C VAL A 256 15.47 16.62 -11.10
N PRO A 257 16.62 16.29 -10.50
CA PRO A 257 17.81 15.88 -11.26
C PRO A 257 17.60 14.48 -11.84
N LEU A 258 18.00 14.29 -13.09
CA LEU A 258 17.71 13.11 -13.90
C LEU A 258 18.98 12.57 -14.54
N GLU A 259 19.05 11.26 -14.67
CA GLU A 259 20.15 10.54 -15.31
C GLU A 259 19.60 9.59 -16.37
N VAL A 260 20.24 9.59 -17.54
CA VAL A 260 20.03 8.55 -18.55
C VAL A 260 21.14 7.53 -18.37
N ARG A 261 20.76 6.26 -18.15
CA ARG A 261 21.69 5.18 -17.84
C ARG A 261 21.59 4.04 -18.86
N VAL A 262 22.74 3.50 -19.25
CA VAL A 262 22.86 2.22 -19.96
C VAL A 262 23.52 1.22 -19.00
N GLY A 263 22.75 0.24 -18.54
CA GLY A 263 23.15 -0.60 -17.40
C GLY A 263 23.42 0.26 -16.15
N THR A 264 24.66 0.25 -15.66
CA THR A 264 25.10 1.06 -14.51
C THR A 264 25.78 2.38 -14.89
N ARG A 265 26.03 2.61 -16.19
CA ARG A 265 26.76 3.79 -16.66
C ARG A 265 25.80 4.93 -16.97
N ILE A 266 26.07 6.11 -16.40
CA ILE A 266 25.39 7.36 -16.78
C ILE A 266 25.95 7.82 -18.13
N VAL A 267 25.05 8.04 -19.09
CA VAL A 267 25.38 8.47 -20.47
C VAL A 267 24.93 9.89 -20.76
N ALA A 268 23.94 10.40 -20.03
CA ALA A 268 23.52 11.80 -20.06
C ALA A 268 22.87 12.18 -18.72
N THR A 269 22.79 13.48 -18.44
CA THR A 269 22.16 14.04 -17.24
C THR A 269 21.31 15.25 -17.61
N GLY A 270 20.26 15.51 -16.86
CA GLY A 270 19.48 16.74 -16.98
C GLY A 270 18.68 17.03 -15.72
N CYS A 271 17.80 18.02 -15.79
CA CYS A 271 16.88 18.37 -14.72
C CYS A 271 15.50 18.66 -15.27
N SER A 272 14.46 18.42 -14.46
CA SER A 272 13.16 19.04 -14.70
C SER A 272 13.25 20.56 -14.53
N GLY A 273 12.32 21.28 -15.14
CA GLY A 273 12.35 22.74 -15.11
C GLY A 273 11.58 23.42 -16.23
N GLU A 274 11.20 22.67 -17.25
CA GLU A 274 10.42 23.19 -18.36
C GLU A 274 8.94 23.28 -17.98
N PRO A 275 8.22 24.32 -18.44
CA PRO A 275 6.80 24.47 -18.16
C PRO A 275 5.98 23.41 -18.90
N ARG A 276 5.05 22.76 -18.21
CA ARG A 276 4.10 21.78 -18.79
C ARG A 276 2.66 22.18 -18.48
N PRO A 277 2.02 22.99 -19.35
CA PRO A 277 0.65 23.44 -19.14
C PRO A 277 -0.37 22.29 -19.08
N ASP A 278 -0.10 21.19 -19.77
CA ASP A 278 -0.89 19.95 -19.73
C ASP A 278 -0.89 19.34 -18.32
N VAL A 279 0.29 19.25 -17.69
CA VAL A 279 0.46 18.77 -16.31
C VAL A 279 -0.10 19.78 -15.30
N ALA A 280 -0.06 21.08 -15.60
CA ALA A 280 -0.72 22.11 -14.79
C ALA A 280 -2.23 21.91 -14.69
N SER A 281 -2.85 21.61 -15.84
CA SER A 281 -4.30 21.48 -15.94
C SER A 281 -4.88 20.29 -15.17
N THR A 282 -4.05 19.31 -14.82
CA THR A 282 -4.42 18.15 -14.01
C THR A 282 -4.25 18.36 -12.50
N GLY A 283 -3.84 19.57 -12.08
CA GLY A 283 -3.76 19.95 -10.66
C GLY A 283 -2.38 19.84 -10.03
N TYR A 284 -1.34 19.49 -10.80
CA TYR A 284 0.03 19.47 -10.30
C TYR A 284 0.64 20.87 -10.23
N PRO A 285 1.50 21.16 -9.24
CA PRO A 285 2.33 22.37 -9.25
C PRO A 285 3.32 22.26 -10.41
N SER A 286 3.18 23.11 -11.41
CA SER A 286 3.51 22.77 -12.81
C SER A 286 4.49 23.71 -13.50
N ALA A 287 5.12 24.61 -12.75
CA ALA A 287 6.07 25.55 -13.35
C ALA A 287 7.38 24.87 -13.81
N TYR A 288 7.72 23.68 -13.28
CA TYR A 288 9.07 23.10 -13.42
C TYR A 288 9.07 21.57 -13.58
N SER A 289 8.09 21.01 -14.30
CA SER A 289 7.90 19.56 -14.38
C SER A 289 8.41 18.92 -15.66
N GLY A 290 8.55 19.65 -16.76
CA GLY A 290 9.05 19.13 -18.02
C GLY A 290 10.57 19.02 -18.05
N PHE A 291 11.09 18.09 -18.86
CA PHE A 291 12.51 18.03 -19.19
C PHE A 291 12.76 17.55 -20.62
N SER A 292 13.88 17.99 -21.18
CA SER A 292 14.43 17.54 -22.45
C SER A 292 15.93 17.21 -22.29
N ILE A 293 16.31 15.94 -22.42
CA ILE A 293 17.71 15.49 -22.25
C ILE A 293 18.27 15.00 -23.60
N PRO A 294 19.29 15.67 -24.16
CA PRO A 294 19.95 15.20 -25.37
C PRO A 294 20.82 13.97 -25.08
N LEU A 295 20.74 12.98 -25.96
CA LEU A 295 21.52 11.75 -25.95
C LEU A 295 22.75 11.91 -26.85
N PRO A 296 23.87 11.25 -26.50
CA PRO A 296 25.07 11.24 -27.34
C PRO A 296 24.82 10.52 -28.68
N ASN A 297 25.50 10.96 -29.75
CA ASN A 297 25.29 10.49 -31.13
C ASN A 297 25.49 8.97 -31.36
N ASP A 298 26.19 8.28 -30.45
CA ASP A 298 26.47 6.84 -30.50
C ASP A 298 25.89 6.10 -29.28
N PHE A 299 24.68 6.47 -28.85
CA PHE A 299 24.09 5.86 -27.65
C PHE A 299 23.69 4.39 -27.90
N PRO A 300 24.05 3.44 -27.01
CA PRO A 300 23.65 2.05 -27.12
C PRO A 300 22.12 1.87 -27.09
N GLU A 301 21.60 0.87 -27.80
CA GLU A 301 20.20 0.44 -27.65
C GLU A 301 19.94 -0.03 -26.20
N GLY A 302 18.83 0.41 -25.61
CA GLY A 302 18.45 0.04 -24.24
C GLY A 302 19.05 0.93 -23.16
N PHE A 303 18.43 2.09 -22.96
CA PHE A 303 18.68 2.97 -21.83
C PHE A 303 17.43 3.09 -20.95
N ARG A 304 17.63 3.51 -19.70
CA ARG A 304 16.60 3.91 -18.76
C ARG A 304 16.83 5.35 -18.32
N VAL A 305 15.76 6.03 -17.94
CA VAL A 305 15.83 7.33 -17.26
C VAL A 305 15.57 7.07 -15.80
N THR A 306 16.42 7.61 -14.92
CA THR A 306 16.31 7.48 -13.47
C THR A 306 16.37 8.87 -12.83
N ILE A 307 15.82 9.00 -11.62
CA ILE A 307 16.15 10.14 -10.76
C ILE A 307 17.62 10.03 -10.36
N ALA A 308 18.34 11.14 -10.35
CA ALA A 308 19.77 11.13 -10.06
C ALA A 308 20.05 10.56 -8.66
N ASN A 309 21.04 9.68 -8.56
CA ASN A 309 21.36 8.92 -7.34
C ASN A 309 20.23 8.04 -6.78
N SER A 310 19.16 7.80 -7.54
CA SER A 310 18.10 6.85 -7.18
C SER A 310 18.23 5.55 -7.98
N THR A 311 17.71 4.46 -7.42
CA THR A 311 17.47 3.21 -8.16
C THR A 311 16.15 3.25 -8.94
N GLU A 312 15.30 4.23 -8.66
CA GLU A 312 14.01 4.41 -9.33
C GLU A 312 14.20 4.76 -10.80
N SER A 313 13.57 3.96 -11.66
CA SER A 313 13.40 4.27 -13.06
C SER A 313 12.06 4.96 -13.25
N LEU A 314 12.01 5.95 -14.14
CA LEU A 314 10.77 6.66 -14.43
C LEU A 314 9.72 5.69 -15.00
N HIS A 315 8.44 5.97 -14.79
CA HIS A 315 7.35 5.24 -15.41
C HIS A 315 7.44 5.35 -16.93
N ASN A 316 7.18 4.24 -17.62
CA ASN A 316 7.42 4.12 -19.06
C ASN A 316 8.90 4.32 -19.46
N ALA A 317 9.86 4.27 -18.52
CA ALA A 317 11.30 4.32 -18.81
C ALA A 317 11.92 2.93 -19.00
N GLY A 318 11.22 2.06 -19.73
CA GLY A 318 11.74 0.77 -20.18
C GLY A 318 12.79 0.96 -21.29
N THR A 319 13.12 -0.13 -21.99
CA THR A 319 14.11 -0.07 -23.07
C THR A 319 13.52 0.71 -24.25
N TRP A 320 14.02 1.92 -24.53
CA TRP A 320 13.60 2.67 -25.71
C TRP A 320 14.48 2.39 -26.95
N ARG A 321 13.85 2.24 -28.12
CA ARG A 321 14.47 2.15 -29.45
C ARG A 321 13.80 3.13 -30.42
N GLN A 322 14.48 4.21 -30.80
CA GLN A 322 14.01 5.18 -31.82
C GLN A 322 12.50 5.48 -31.79
N GLY A 323 11.98 5.93 -30.64
CA GLY A 323 10.57 6.28 -30.46
C GLY A 323 9.64 5.12 -30.10
N TRP A 324 10.15 3.89 -30.01
CA TRP A 324 9.41 2.71 -29.57
C TRP A 324 9.85 2.29 -28.17
N HIS A 325 8.87 2.06 -27.29
CA HIS A 325 9.10 1.37 -26.03
C HIS A 325 9.16 -0.14 -26.30
N CYS A 326 10.24 -0.78 -25.87
CA CYS A 326 10.45 -2.23 -25.97
C CYS A 326 10.18 -2.83 -24.59
N GLU A 327 9.03 -3.51 -24.45
CA GLU A 327 8.72 -4.42 -23.34
C GLU A 327 9.54 -5.71 -23.42
#